data_AF-A0A5B8BVX2-F1
#
_entry.id   AF-A0A5B8BVX2-F1
#
_cell.length_a   1.000
_cell.length_b   1.000
_cell.length_c   1.000
_cell.angle_alpha   90.00
_cell.angle_beta   90.00
_cell.angle_gamma   90.00
#
_symmetry.space_group_name_H-M   'P 1'
#
loop_
_entity.id
_entity.type
_entity.pdbx_description
1 polymer ?
#
loop_
_entity_poly.entity_id
_entity_poly.type
_entity_poly.pdbx_seq_one_letter_code
_entity_poly.pdbx_strand_id
1 'polypeptide(L)'
;MFETLTLEPLRLPKDAPVQRRPLLRPAAQPANFAERYDFSTLAYSATFLPERGRIVLVCPKLLNLAGLLRGATFRSELGVHPVTALRRYRRHDELWVRARACPSRLSVVLDGEELSISVAVPDEAFAGKVVLSTLSRNNPLPWVRDWAAHYVASAGVEHVLFFDNGSTEYGLEDIRACLASVEGLSGATVVGVDVPYGPMAAKPPRGIALFLQLGIINTIRHRYFPHARGLIWCDVDEMLVAADGAGTLVEQAERSRLGYATARCHWRYAVDAAGEVPMHGDHIWRRDPETYSKEKWCITRGSPLARFGWDVHGVAGYLFNRVAMSRSHRFMHCAQISTGWKGQRIADAESLVRDAGTEALWQRAGLATSLGGGA
;
A
#
# COMPACT_ATOMS: atom_id res chain seq x y z
N MET A 1 12.72 12.78 10.04
CA MET A 1 11.65 12.86 11.06
C MET A 1 11.03 11.49 11.17
N PHE A 2 10.87 10.98 12.38
CA PHE A 2 10.25 9.68 12.66
C PHE A 2 9.02 9.94 13.52
N GLU A 3 7.85 9.55 13.03
CA GLU A 3 6.57 9.86 13.68
C GLU A 3 5.58 8.70 13.57
N THR A 4 4.62 8.70 14.49
CA THR A 4 3.43 7.85 14.45
C THR A 4 2.18 8.73 14.28
N LEU A 5 1.23 8.24 13.51
CA LEU A 5 -0.06 8.88 13.27
C LEU A 5 -1.16 7.80 13.29
N THR A 6 -2.40 8.20 13.55
CA THR A 6 -3.56 7.33 13.38
C THR A 6 -4.46 7.91 12.30
N LEU A 7 -4.91 7.06 11.38
CA LEU A 7 -5.88 7.45 10.40
C LEU A 7 -7.25 7.61 11.06
N GLU A 8 -7.85 8.79 10.91
CA GLU A 8 -9.20 9.11 11.39
C GLU A 8 -10.21 9.07 10.23
N PRO A 9 -10.74 7.89 9.86
CA PRO A 9 -11.73 7.79 8.80
C PRO A 9 -13.09 8.34 9.23
N LEU A 10 -13.84 8.86 8.25
CA LEU A 10 -15.26 9.14 8.40
C LEU A 10 -16.02 7.81 8.38
N ARG A 11 -16.75 7.46 9.44
CA ARG A 11 -17.52 6.20 9.52
C ARG A 11 -18.95 6.47 9.94
N LEU A 12 -19.85 5.63 9.43
CA LEU A 12 -21.18 5.48 10.01
C LEU A 12 -21.08 4.83 11.40
N PRO A 13 -21.98 5.18 12.33
CA PRO A 13 -22.19 4.42 13.56
C PRO A 13 -22.44 2.93 13.27
N LYS A 14 -22.06 2.05 14.20
CA LYS A 14 -22.20 0.59 14.00
C LYS A 14 -23.66 0.17 13.81
N ASP A 15 -24.56 0.86 14.49
CA ASP A 15 -26.01 0.71 14.54
C ASP A 15 -26.76 1.60 13.54
N ALA A 16 -26.05 2.31 12.66
CA ALA A 16 -26.68 3.10 11.62
C ALA A 16 -27.65 2.23 10.79
N PRO A 17 -28.88 2.70 10.51
CA PRO A 17 -29.90 1.89 9.83
C PRO A 17 -29.54 1.61 8.36
N VAL A 18 -28.60 2.37 7.80
CA VAL A 18 -28.03 2.13 6.48
C VAL A 18 -26.57 1.71 6.61
N GLN A 19 -26.23 0.56 6.05
CA GLN A 19 -24.85 0.10 5.89
C GLN A 19 -24.51 -0.17 4.43
N ARG A 20 -23.22 -0.29 4.10
CA ARG A 20 -22.77 -0.69 2.76
C ARG A 20 -23.32 -2.08 2.43
N ARG A 21 -24.03 -2.17 1.31
CA ARG A 21 -24.47 -3.45 0.76
C ARG A 21 -23.25 -4.34 0.47
N PRO A 22 -23.28 -5.64 0.84
CA PRO A 22 -22.26 -6.60 0.45
C PRO A 22 -22.02 -6.61 -1.07
N LEU A 23 -20.75 -6.42 -1.48
CA LEU A 23 -20.35 -6.51 -2.88
C LEU A 23 -20.37 -7.96 -3.38
N LEU A 24 -20.03 -8.90 -2.50
CA LEU A 24 -20.04 -10.33 -2.80
C LEU A 24 -21.45 -10.90 -2.63
N ARG A 25 -21.89 -11.71 -3.60
CA ARG A 25 -23.11 -12.53 -3.46
C ARG A 25 -22.90 -13.56 -2.34
N PRO A 26 -23.94 -13.98 -1.60
CA PRO A 26 -23.82 -14.93 -0.49
C PRO A 26 -23.00 -16.19 -0.82
N ALA A 27 -23.24 -16.81 -1.98
CA ALA A 27 -22.50 -18.01 -2.41
C ALA A 27 -20.98 -17.80 -2.67
N ALA A 28 -20.50 -16.56 -2.73
CA ALA A 28 -19.09 -16.20 -2.91
C ALA A 28 -18.47 -15.62 -1.64
N GLN A 29 -19.25 -15.44 -0.57
CA GLN A 29 -18.78 -14.92 0.72
C GLN A 29 -18.04 -16.04 1.47
N PRO A 30 -16.80 -15.82 1.94
CA PRO A 30 -16.15 -16.74 2.87
C PRO A 30 -16.86 -16.73 4.23
N ALA A 31 -16.58 -17.74 5.06
CA ALA A 31 -17.21 -17.88 6.39
C ALA A 31 -17.02 -16.62 7.28
N ASN A 32 -15.84 -15.99 7.23
CA ASN A 32 -15.52 -14.77 7.98
C ASN A 32 -15.83 -13.46 7.20
N PHE A 33 -16.76 -13.50 6.24
CA PHE A 33 -17.08 -12.32 5.42
C PHE A 33 -17.53 -11.13 6.26
N ALA A 34 -18.47 -11.34 7.18
CA ALA A 34 -19.07 -10.26 7.97
C ALA A 34 -18.04 -9.53 8.84
N GLU A 35 -17.05 -10.25 9.39
CA GLU A 35 -15.99 -9.66 10.21
C GLU A 35 -14.99 -8.85 9.37
N ARG A 36 -14.72 -9.30 8.13
CA ARG A 36 -13.68 -8.72 7.28
C ARG A 36 -14.18 -7.66 6.32
N TYR A 37 -15.48 -7.61 6.05
CA TYR A 37 -16.06 -6.64 5.12
C TYR A 37 -16.22 -5.28 5.78
N ASP A 38 -15.76 -4.25 5.09
CA ASP A 38 -16.01 -2.88 5.52
C ASP A 38 -17.48 -2.56 5.24
N PHE A 39 -18.28 -2.34 6.28
CA PHE A 39 -19.70 -1.97 6.18
C PHE A 39 -19.96 -0.47 6.34
N SER A 40 -19.10 0.23 7.08
CA SER A 40 -19.45 1.55 7.64
C SER A 40 -18.49 2.68 7.28
N THR A 41 -17.28 2.42 6.77
CA THR A 41 -16.34 3.50 6.44
C THR A 41 -16.84 4.30 5.25
N LEU A 42 -17.04 5.60 5.39
CA LEU A 42 -17.46 6.50 4.30
C LEU A 42 -16.27 7.09 3.56
N ALA A 43 -15.21 7.45 4.28
CA ALA A 43 -13.96 7.95 3.73
C ALA A 43 -12.79 7.53 4.61
N TYR A 44 -11.70 7.07 3.99
CA TYR A 44 -10.44 6.78 4.68
C TYR A 44 -9.69 8.05 5.04
N SER A 45 -9.73 9.05 4.18
CA SER A 45 -9.01 10.31 4.34
C SER A 45 -9.72 11.46 3.64
N ALA A 46 -9.45 12.68 4.08
CA ALA A 46 -9.80 13.92 3.38
C ALA A 46 -8.54 14.77 3.18
N THR A 47 -8.31 15.25 1.96
CA THR A 47 -7.14 16.06 1.63
C THR A 47 -7.55 17.28 0.84
N PHE A 48 -7.23 18.48 1.35
CA PHE A 48 -7.37 19.72 0.61
C PHE A 48 -6.26 19.84 -0.43
N LEU A 49 -6.64 20.15 -1.67
CA LEU A 49 -5.75 20.34 -2.81
C LEU A 49 -5.82 21.82 -3.21
N PRO A 50 -4.91 22.68 -2.73
CA PRO A 50 -4.98 24.13 -2.92
C PRO A 50 -5.08 24.53 -4.40
N GLU A 51 -4.24 23.94 -5.25
CA GLU A 51 -4.21 24.20 -6.69
C GLU A 51 -5.52 23.88 -7.41
N ARG A 52 -6.39 23.07 -6.80
CA ARG A 52 -7.68 22.66 -7.36
C ARG A 52 -8.87 23.34 -6.69
N GLY A 53 -8.67 24.04 -5.57
CA GLY A 53 -9.75 24.60 -4.75
C GLY A 53 -10.76 23.53 -4.32
N ARG A 54 -10.27 22.33 -3.94
CA ARG A 54 -11.11 21.17 -3.63
C ARG A 54 -10.53 20.34 -2.51
N ILE A 55 -11.41 19.68 -1.77
CA ILE A 55 -11.08 18.57 -0.88
C ILE A 55 -11.46 17.28 -1.59
N VAL A 56 -10.54 16.32 -1.60
CA VAL A 56 -10.83 14.96 -2.06
C VAL A 56 -10.97 14.05 -0.85
N LEU A 57 -12.10 13.35 -0.76
CA LEU A 57 -12.29 12.25 0.17
C LEU A 57 -12.02 10.95 -0.58
N VAL A 58 -11.07 10.16 -0.09
CA VAL A 58 -10.78 8.84 -0.65
C VAL A 58 -11.67 7.82 0.06
N CYS A 59 -12.58 7.22 -0.69
CA CYS A 59 -13.63 6.35 -0.16
C CYS A 59 -13.38 4.89 -0.54
N PRO A 60 -13.79 3.91 0.29
CA PRO A 60 -14.10 2.58 -0.23
C PRO A 60 -15.16 2.67 -1.33
N LYS A 61 -15.42 1.56 -2.03
CA LYS A 61 -16.58 1.51 -2.94
C LYS A 61 -17.85 1.86 -2.16
N LEU A 62 -18.49 2.96 -2.55
CA LEU A 62 -19.63 3.50 -1.81
C LEU A 62 -20.90 2.69 -2.05
N LEU A 63 -21.06 2.11 -3.24
CA LEU A 63 -22.23 1.29 -3.60
C LEU A 63 -23.54 2.06 -3.32
N ASN A 64 -24.42 1.54 -2.46
CA ASN A 64 -25.66 2.20 -2.04
C ASN A 64 -25.42 3.49 -1.23
N LEU A 65 -24.27 3.64 -0.56
CA LEU A 65 -23.92 4.84 0.20
C LEU A 65 -23.55 6.03 -0.70
N ALA A 66 -23.37 5.80 -2.01
CA ALA A 66 -23.00 6.86 -2.95
C ALA A 66 -24.06 7.95 -3.08
N GLY A 67 -25.35 7.58 -3.02
CA GLY A 67 -26.46 8.55 -3.09
C GLY A 67 -26.48 9.45 -1.85
N LEU A 68 -26.30 8.83 -0.69
CA LEU A 68 -26.26 9.50 0.62
C LEU A 68 -25.16 10.56 0.66
N LEU A 69 -23.93 10.21 0.29
CA LEU A 69 -22.82 11.18 0.29
C LEU A 69 -22.92 12.23 -0.82
N ARG A 70 -23.50 11.90 -1.99
CA ARG A 70 -23.64 12.87 -3.09
C ARG A 70 -24.68 13.94 -2.79
N GLY A 71 -25.77 13.58 -2.10
CA GLY A 71 -26.80 14.51 -1.65
C GLY A 71 -26.43 15.28 -0.38
N ALA A 72 -25.36 14.87 0.30
CA ALA A 72 -24.95 15.49 1.55
C ALA A 72 -24.33 16.87 1.35
N THR A 73 -24.51 17.73 2.36
CA THR A 73 -23.89 19.05 2.42
C THR A 73 -22.82 19.02 3.50
N PHE A 74 -21.56 19.15 3.08
CA PHE A 74 -20.45 19.24 4.03
C PHE A 74 -20.34 20.67 4.57
N ARG A 75 -19.96 20.78 5.84
CA ARG A 75 -19.79 22.05 6.56
C ARG A 75 -18.44 22.09 7.27
N SER A 76 -17.97 23.29 7.56
CA SER A 76 -16.78 23.55 8.37
C SER A 76 -16.88 24.94 9.01
N GLU A 77 -15.82 25.35 9.72
CA GLU A 77 -15.62 26.73 10.18
C GLU A 77 -15.57 27.76 9.03
N LEU A 78 -15.31 27.31 7.80
CA LEU A 78 -15.24 28.14 6.60
C LEU A 78 -16.55 28.17 5.79
N GLY A 79 -17.61 27.55 6.32
CA GLY A 79 -18.96 27.56 5.75
C GLY A 79 -19.33 26.26 5.04
N VAL A 80 -20.09 26.38 3.94
CA VAL A 80 -20.70 25.24 3.23
C VAL A 80 -19.86 24.79 2.04
N HIS A 81 -19.65 23.48 1.96
CA HIS A 81 -18.80 22.82 0.99
C HIS A 81 -19.62 21.82 0.14
N PRO A 82 -20.12 22.24 -1.04
CA PRO A 82 -20.92 21.35 -1.88
C PRO A 82 -20.05 20.25 -2.52
N VAL A 83 -20.64 19.07 -2.66
CA VAL A 83 -20.09 17.99 -3.48
C VAL A 83 -20.13 18.41 -4.95
N THR A 84 -19.00 18.26 -5.63
CA THR A 84 -18.82 18.67 -7.03
C THR A 84 -18.65 17.49 -7.99
N ALA A 85 -18.13 16.36 -7.51
CA ALA A 85 -18.01 15.15 -8.31
C ALA A 85 -17.94 13.90 -7.42
N LEU A 86 -18.43 12.79 -7.97
CA LEU A 86 -18.13 11.44 -7.48
C LEU A 86 -17.43 10.68 -8.60
N ARG A 87 -16.13 10.44 -8.45
CA ARG A 87 -15.36 9.62 -9.40
C ARG A 87 -15.37 8.18 -8.93
N ARG A 88 -15.68 7.26 -9.84
CA ARG A 88 -15.81 5.83 -9.53
C ARG A 88 -14.67 5.05 -10.15
N TYR A 89 -13.93 4.31 -9.32
CA TYR A 89 -12.86 3.41 -9.76
C TYR A 89 -13.25 1.96 -9.47
N ARG A 90 -12.40 0.99 -9.82
CA ARG A 90 -12.75 -0.43 -9.66
C ARG A 90 -13.01 -0.83 -8.21
N ARG A 91 -12.17 -0.39 -7.26
CA ARG A 91 -12.20 -0.82 -5.84
C ARG A 91 -12.16 0.31 -4.80
N HIS A 92 -12.17 1.56 -5.25
CA HIS A 92 -12.37 2.74 -4.42
C HIS A 92 -13.23 3.75 -5.17
N ASP A 93 -13.72 4.76 -4.48
CA ASP A 93 -14.39 5.93 -5.06
C ASP A 93 -13.71 7.20 -4.52
N GLU A 94 -13.94 8.33 -5.18
CA GLU A 94 -13.47 9.63 -4.70
C GLU A 94 -14.59 10.64 -4.74
N LEU A 95 -14.88 11.23 -3.59
CA LEU A 95 -15.82 12.32 -3.45
C LEU A 95 -15.06 13.64 -3.45
N TRP A 96 -15.38 14.53 -4.39
CA TRP A 96 -14.72 15.81 -4.55
C TRP A 96 -15.63 16.91 -4.06
N VAL A 97 -15.17 17.66 -3.08
CA VAL A 97 -15.91 18.71 -2.39
C VAL A 97 -15.25 20.05 -2.68
N ARG A 98 -16.03 21.10 -2.95
CA ARG A 98 -15.48 22.45 -3.20
C ARG A 98 -14.98 23.07 -1.89
N ALA A 99 -13.77 23.65 -1.91
CA ALA A 99 -13.24 24.39 -0.78
C ALA A 99 -12.32 25.52 -1.27
N ARG A 100 -12.54 26.75 -0.80
CA ARG A 100 -11.72 27.91 -1.22
C ARG A 100 -10.44 28.07 -0.40
N ALA A 101 -10.43 27.53 0.81
CA ALA A 101 -9.29 27.43 1.71
C ALA A 101 -9.37 26.09 2.45
N CYS A 102 -8.30 25.68 3.12
CA CYS A 102 -8.27 24.45 3.89
C CYS A 102 -9.05 24.64 5.19
N PRO A 103 -10.20 23.96 5.41
CA PRO A 103 -10.74 23.84 6.75
C PRO A 103 -9.89 22.85 7.56
N SER A 104 -9.97 22.92 8.87
CA SER A 104 -9.38 21.93 9.77
C SER A 104 -10.16 20.61 9.76
N ARG A 105 -11.49 20.69 9.59
CA ARG A 105 -12.40 19.54 9.65
C ARG A 105 -13.59 19.75 8.72
N LEU A 106 -14.07 18.67 8.12
CA LEU A 106 -15.38 18.64 7.48
C LEU A 106 -16.36 17.89 8.37
N SER A 107 -17.54 18.46 8.58
CA SER A 107 -18.69 17.76 9.15
C SER A 107 -19.78 17.54 8.10
N VAL A 108 -20.58 16.50 8.31
CA VAL A 108 -21.71 16.13 7.47
C VAL A 108 -22.77 15.49 8.34
N VAL A 109 -24.02 15.94 8.19
CA VAL A 109 -25.16 15.32 8.87
C VAL A 109 -25.74 14.25 7.96
N LEU A 110 -25.71 13.00 8.40
CA LEU A 110 -26.24 11.84 7.69
C LEU A 110 -27.20 11.12 8.61
N ASP A 111 -28.47 11.06 8.20
CA ASP A 111 -29.52 10.38 8.98
C ASP A 111 -29.65 10.88 10.43
N GLY A 112 -29.56 12.21 10.62
CA GLY A 112 -29.63 12.85 11.94
C GLY A 112 -28.33 12.86 12.73
N GLU A 113 -27.33 12.07 12.31
CA GLU A 113 -26.02 12.00 12.98
C GLU A 113 -25.01 12.96 12.36
N GLU A 114 -24.33 13.75 13.20
CA GLU A 114 -23.21 14.58 12.75
C GLU A 114 -21.90 13.78 12.76
N LEU A 115 -21.37 13.54 11.56
CA LEU A 115 -20.12 12.84 11.35
C LEU A 115 -19.05 13.85 10.93
N SER A 116 -17.80 13.65 11.33
CA SER A 116 -16.73 14.55 10.93
C SER A 116 -15.41 13.85 10.60
N ILE A 117 -14.59 14.52 9.80
CA ILE A 117 -13.26 14.04 9.38
C ILE A 117 -12.27 15.21 9.32
N SER A 118 -11.09 15.00 9.88
CA SER A 118 -9.96 15.94 9.79
C SER A 118 -9.51 16.10 8.34
N VAL A 119 -9.24 17.33 7.91
CA VAL A 119 -8.76 17.61 6.55
C VAL A 119 -7.27 17.88 6.59
N ALA A 120 -6.52 17.03 5.89
CA ALA A 120 -5.07 17.21 5.73
C ALA A 120 -4.75 18.08 4.52
N VAL A 121 -3.55 18.65 4.51
CA VAL A 121 -2.90 19.16 3.31
C VAL A 121 -1.83 18.17 2.83
N PRO A 122 -1.35 18.29 1.58
CA PRO A 122 -0.19 17.57 1.12
C PRO A 122 1.00 17.79 2.06
N ASP A 123 1.71 16.71 2.36
CA ASP A 123 2.71 16.70 3.41
C ASP A 123 4.10 17.06 2.86
N GLU A 124 4.65 18.17 3.35
CA GLU A 124 5.98 18.68 2.96
C GLU A 124 7.13 17.85 3.53
N ALA A 125 6.89 16.98 4.53
CA ALA A 125 7.92 16.09 5.08
C ALA A 125 8.50 15.12 4.02
N PHE A 126 7.77 14.92 2.92
CA PHE A 126 8.17 14.06 1.80
C PHE A 126 8.85 14.84 0.67
N ALA A 127 8.97 16.16 0.76
CA ALA A 127 9.49 17.01 -0.31
C ALA A 127 10.87 16.55 -0.80
N GLY A 128 10.96 16.23 -2.09
CA GLY A 128 12.21 15.83 -2.76
C GLY A 128 12.72 14.43 -2.43
N LYS A 129 12.02 13.67 -1.57
CA LYS A 129 12.49 12.36 -1.11
C LYS A 129 12.03 11.20 -2.00
N VAL A 130 12.83 10.14 -2.03
CA VAL A 130 12.36 8.81 -2.47
C VAL A 130 11.64 8.12 -1.31
N VAL A 131 10.37 7.78 -1.54
CA VAL A 131 9.47 7.24 -0.53
C VAL A 131 9.18 5.77 -0.81
N LEU A 132 9.31 4.93 0.20
CA LEU A 132 8.88 3.54 0.20
C LEU A 132 7.58 3.40 0.96
N SER A 133 6.58 2.70 0.42
CA SER A 133 5.32 2.52 1.14
C SER A 133 4.75 1.12 1.03
N THR A 134 4.09 0.71 2.11
CA THR A 134 3.49 -0.61 2.28
C THR A 134 2.26 -0.57 3.19
N LEU A 135 1.45 -1.63 3.14
CA LEU A 135 0.36 -1.90 4.08
C LEU A 135 0.58 -3.26 4.72
N SER A 136 0.87 -3.27 6.02
CA SER A 136 1.34 -4.44 6.77
C SER A 136 0.40 -4.78 7.92
N ARG A 137 0.46 -6.04 8.37
CA ARG A 137 -0.14 -6.50 9.62
C ARG A 137 0.66 -7.67 10.19
N ASN A 138 1.13 -7.53 11.43
CA ASN A 138 1.86 -8.54 12.21
C ASN A 138 3.14 -9.08 11.58
N ASN A 139 3.70 -8.44 10.55
CA ASN A 139 5.00 -8.85 10.02
C ASN A 139 6.08 -8.66 11.11
N PRO A 140 6.87 -9.68 11.45
CA PRO A 140 8.01 -9.55 12.35
C PRO A 140 8.85 -8.30 12.08
N LEU A 141 9.18 -7.54 13.13
CA LEU A 141 10.00 -6.32 13.02
C LEU A 141 11.37 -6.57 12.34
N PRO A 142 12.05 -7.72 12.53
CA PRO A 142 13.25 -8.03 11.75
C PRO A 142 13.02 -8.02 10.23
N TRP A 143 11.88 -8.52 9.73
CA TRP A 143 11.54 -8.45 8.31
C TRP A 143 11.33 -6.99 7.85
N VAL A 144 10.69 -6.17 8.68
CA VAL A 144 10.50 -4.74 8.37
C VAL A 144 11.84 -4.02 8.28
N ARG A 145 12.78 -4.32 9.18
CA ARG A 145 14.13 -3.75 9.20
C ARG A 145 14.91 -4.13 7.95
N ASP A 146 14.99 -5.42 7.63
CA ASP A 146 15.75 -5.92 6.48
C ASP A 146 15.19 -5.37 5.17
N TRP A 147 13.87 -5.33 5.04
CA TRP A 147 13.18 -4.69 3.93
C TRP A 147 13.57 -3.21 3.79
N ALA A 148 13.45 -2.42 4.85
CA ALA A 148 13.77 -0.99 4.79
C ALA A 148 15.25 -0.75 4.47
N ALA A 149 16.17 -1.45 5.15
CA ALA A 149 17.62 -1.35 4.91
C ALA A 149 17.98 -1.68 3.46
N HIS A 150 17.37 -2.74 2.91
CA HIS A 150 17.58 -3.11 1.51
C HIS A 150 17.13 -2.02 0.54
N TYR A 151 16.00 -1.34 0.80
CA TYR A 151 15.53 -0.27 -0.09
C TYR A 151 16.30 1.05 0.06
N VAL A 152 16.87 1.33 1.24
CA VAL A 152 17.85 2.41 1.40
C VAL A 152 19.03 2.15 0.46
N ALA A 153 19.62 0.95 0.51
CA ALA A 153 20.79 0.59 -0.29
C ALA A 153 20.49 0.45 -1.81
N SER A 154 19.39 -0.20 -2.17
CA SER A 154 19.10 -0.57 -3.57
C SER A 154 18.35 0.49 -4.37
N ALA A 155 17.62 1.38 -3.69
CA ALA A 155 16.75 2.36 -4.33
C ALA A 155 16.97 3.79 -3.84
N GLY A 156 17.89 4.01 -2.89
CA GLY A 156 18.12 5.32 -2.29
C GLY A 156 16.90 5.84 -1.55
N VAL A 157 16.12 4.96 -0.93
CA VAL A 157 14.94 5.36 -0.14
C VAL A 157 15.39 6.20 1.04
N GLU A 158 14.74 7.35 1.20
CA GLU A 158 15.05 8.30 2.27
C GLU A 158 13.95 8.34 3.32
N HIS A 159 12.71 7.95 2.97
CA HIS A 159 11.57 7.97 3.88
C HIS A 159 10.67 6.74 3.69
N VAL A 160 10.27 6.11 4.80
CA VAL A 160 9.30 5.01 4.78
C VAL A 160 7.93 5.52 5.23
N LEU A 161 6.91 5.33 4.40
CA LEU A 161 5.51 5.54 4.75
C LEU A 161 4.84 4.19 5.00
N PHE A 162 4.74 3.82 6.26
CA PHE A 162 4.31 2.49 6.69
C PHE A 162 2.87 2.55 7.20
N PHE A 163 1.94 1.81 6.57
CA PHE A 163 0.58 1.68 7.09
C PHE A 163 0.44 0.37 7.85
N ASP A 164 0.12 0.45 9.14
CA ASP A 164 -0.15 -0.70 9.99
C ASP A 164 -1.67 -0.96 10.08
N ASN A 165 -2.11 -2.14 9.67
CA ASN A 165 -3.54 -2.50 9.67
C ASN A 165 -3.95 -3.26 10.94
N GLY A 166 -3.69 -2.66 12.11
CA GLY A 166 -4.08 -3.23 13.39
C GLY A 166 -3.24 -4.45 13.72
N SER A 167 -1.92 -4.28 13.72
CA SER A 167 -1.03 -5.27 14.32
C SER A 167 -1.32 -5.42 15.81
N THR A 168 -1.19 -6.65 16.29
CA THR A 168 -1.48 -7.09 17.66
C THR A 168 -0.24 -7.58 18.38
N GLU A 169 0.83 -7.92 17.65
CA GLU A 169 2.09 -8.42 18.22
C GLU A 169 3.02 -7.29 18.72
N TYR A 170 2.77 -6.06 18.29
CA TYR A 170 3.55 -4.86 18.59
C TYR A 170 2.73 -3.60 18.33
N GLY A 171 3.17 -2.46 18.85
CA GLY A 171 2.56 -1.15 18.63
C GLY A 171 3.20 -0.34 17.49
N LEU A 172 2.58 0.79 17.14
CA LEU A 172 3.11 1.70 16.11
C LEU A 172 4.49 2.25 16.48
N GLU A 173 4.75 2.49 17.76
CA GLU A 173 6.04 2.97 18.26
C GLU A 173 7.17 1.95 18.05
N ASP A 174 6.88 0.65 18.15
CA ASP A 174 7.86 -0.40 17.91
C ASP A 174 8.27 -0.44 16.43
N ILE A 175 7.30 -0.26 15.52
CA ILE A 175 7.55 -0.12 14.09
C ILE A 175 8.40 1.13 13.82
N ARG A 176 8.04 2.27 14.44
CA ARG A 176 8.78 3.54 14.29
C ARG A 176 10.22 3.38 14.79
N ALA A 177 10.42 2.76 15.96
CA ALA A 177 11.75 2.52 16.53
C ALA A 177 12.57 1.55 15.67
N CYS A 178 11.94 0.49 15.16
CA CYS A 178 12.56 -0.43 14.20
C CYS A 178 13.07 0.31 12.95
N LEU A 179 12.23 1.13 12.33
CA LEU A 179 12.62 1.93 11.15
C LEU A 179 13.68 2.99 11.49
N ALA A 180 13.62 3.61 12.67
CA ALA A 180 14.63 4.56 13.12
C ALA A 180 16.02 3.94 13.35
N SER A 181 16.08 2.62 13.54
CA SER A 181 17.35 1.89 13.67
C SER A 181 18.04 1.58 12.32
N VAL A 182 17.37 1.83 11.19
CA VAL A 182 17.90 1.55 9.85
C VAL A 182 18.87 2.65 9.44
N GLU A 183 20.14 2.28 9.26
CA GLU A 183 21.17 3.19 8.78
C GLU A 183 20.83 3.74 7.38
N GLY A 184 21.04 5.05 7.20
CA GLY A 184 20.75 5.76 5.94
C GLY A 184 19.28 6.18 5.76
N LEU A 185 18.36 5.72 6.60
CA LEU A 185 16.96 6.18 6.55
C LEU A 185 16.80 7.53 7.27
N SER A 186 16.31 8.56 6.56
CA SER A 186 16.17 9.93 7.13
C SER A 186 14.87 10.15 7.89
N GLY A 187 13.87 9.28 7.69
CA GLY A 187 12.58 9.39 8.34
C GLY A 187 11.63 8.23 8.07
N ALA A 188 10.60 8.17 8.90
CA ALA A 188 9.47 7.29 8.70
C ALA A 188 8.20 7.91 9.26
N THR A 189 7.10 7.70 8.56
CA THR A 189 5.75 8.03 9.02
C THR A 189 4.99 6.72 9.14
N VAL A 190 4.71 6.30 10.38
CA VAL A 190 3.98 5.07 10.68
C VAL A 190 2.53 5.41 10.96
N VAL A 191 1.61 4.95 10.11
CA VAL A 191 0.19 5.28 10.18
C VAL A 191 -0.60 4.06 10.63
N GLY A 192 -1.23 4.13 11.80
CA GLY A 192 -2.20 3.16 12.26
C GLY A 192 -3.52 3.25 11.47
N VAL A 193 -4.01 2.11 11.01
CA VAL A 193 -5.18 2.01 10.14
C VAL A 193 -6.13 0.94 10.69
N ASP A 194 -7.03 1.37 11.57
CA ASP A 194 -8.02 0.48 12.21
C ASP A 194 -9.29 0.30 11.37
N VAL A 195 -9.16 -0.14 10.12
CA VAL A 195 -10.31 -0.43 9.23
C VAL A 195 -10.20 -1.83 8.65
N PRO A 196 -11.33 -2.51 8.36
CA PRO A 196 -11.29 -3.85 7.78
C PRO A 196 -10.53 -3.87 6.45
N TYR A 197 -9.57 -4.80 6.32
CA TYR A 197 -8.81 -4.98 5.09
C TYR A 197 -9.70 -5.33 3.88
N GLY A 198 -10.74 -6.13 4.13
CA GLY A 198 -11.61 -6.71 3.12
C GLY A 198 -11.48 -8.24 3.03
N PRO A 199 -12.57 -8.94 2.69
CA PRO A 199 -12.56 -10.38 2.46
C PRO A 199 -12.10 -10.71 1.04
N MET A 200 -11.44 -11.85 0.89
CA MET A 200 -11.25 -12.47 -0.43
C MET A 200 -12.44 -13.37 -0.75
N ALA A 201 -13.00 -13.22 -1.94
CA ALA A 201 -14.07 -14.11 -2.39
C ALA A 201 -13.55 -15.54 -2.56
N ALA A 202 -14.41 -16.54 -2.31
CA ALA A 202 -14.06 -17.95 -2.46
C ALA A 202 -13.67 -18.32 -3.91
N LYS A 203 -14.32 -17.67 -4.89
CA LYS A 203 -14.11 -17.88 -6.33
C LYS A 203 -13.67 -16.58 -7.01
N PRO A 204 -12.91 -16.64 -8.12
CA PRO A 204 -12.58 -15.46 -8.91
C PRO A 204 -13.82 -14.67 -9.34
N PRO A 205 -13.74 -13.32 -9.39
CA PRO A 205 -12.60 -12.50 -9.00
C PRO A 205 -12.48 -12.33 -7.47
N ARG A 206 -11.37 -12.79 -6.88
CA ARG A 206 -11.22 -12.93 -5.42
C ARG A 206 -11.03 -11.60 -4.67
N GLY A 207 -10.38 -10.60 -5.27
CA GLY A 207 -9.95 -9.38 -4.57
C GLY A 207 -10.86 -8.15 -4.71
N ILE A 208 -12.13 -8.30 -5.10
CA ILE A 208 -13.00 -7.16 -5.43
C ILE A 208 -13.44 -6.34 -4.22
N ALA A 209 -13.47 -6.97 -3.04
CA ALA A 209 -13.87 -6.33 -1.77
C ALA A 209 -12.67 -5.88 -0.91
N LEU A 210 -11.44 -5.94 -1.46
CA LEU A 210 -10.23 -5.44 -0.80
C LEU A 210 -10.14 -3.93 -0.96
N PHE A 211 -11.04 -3.20 -0.29
CA PHE A 211 -11.16 -1.74 -0.45
C PHE A 211 -10.00 -1.00 0.19
N LEU A 212 -9.53 -1.47 1.35
CA LEU A 212 -8.55 -0.74 2.15
C LEU A 212 -7.27 -0.48 1.39
N GLN A 213 -6.70 -1.51 0.76
CA GLN A 213 -5.43 -1.40 0.06
C GLN A 213 -5.48 -0.29 -1.02
N LEU A 214 -6.60 -0.12 -1.72
CA LEU A 214 -6.76 0.91 -2.74
C LEU A 214 -7.09 2.28 -2.13
N GLY A 215 -7.83 2.29 -1.03
CA GLY A 215 -8.06 3.49 -0.24
C GLY A 215 -6.76 4.10 0.27
N ILE A 216 -5.86 3.29 0.81
CA ILE A 216 -4.54 3.73 1.27
C ILE A 216 -3.68 4.21 0.11
N ILE A 217 -3.53 3.43 -0.95
CA ILE A 217 -2.70 3.82 -2.11
C ILE A 217 -3.17 5.17 -2.71
N ASN A 218 -4.49 5.43 -2.79
CA ASN A 218 -5.00 6.69 -3.31
C ASN A 218 -5.04 7.82 -2.25
N THR A 219 -4.98 7.49 -0.95
CA THR A 219 -4.65 8.47 0.10
C THR A 219 -3.21 8.96 -0.07
N ILE A 220 -2.26 8.05 -0.33
CA ILE A 220 -0.86 8.41 -0.62
C ILE A 220 -0.78 9.35 -1.82
N ARG A 221 -1.48 9.00 -2.90
CA ARG A 221 -1.52 9.80 -4.13
C ARG A 221 -1.84 11.27 -3.90
N HIS A 222 -2.77 11.58 -2.99
CA HIS A 222 -3.22 12.96 -2.76
C HIS A 222 -2.52 13.64 -1.58
N ARG A 223 -2.17 12.90 -0.53
CA ARG A 223 -1.62 13.49 0.71
C ARG A 223 -0.10 13.45 0.76
N TYR A 224 0.52 12.33 0.45
CA TYR A 224 1.96 12.14 0.75
C TYR A 224 2.85 12.24 -0.50
N PHE A 225 2.32 11.86 -1.66
CA PHE A 225 3.07 11.88 -2.91
C PHE A 225 3.33 13.27 -3.54
N PRO A 226 2.45 14.30 -3.45
CA PRO A 226 2.60 15.50 -4.27
C PRO A 226 3.97 16.20 -4.18
N HIS A 227 4.64 16.08 -3.03
CA HIS A 227 5.95 16.69 -2.81
C HIS A 227 7.13 15.70 -2.98
N ALA A 228 6.87 14.39 -2.91
CA ALA A 228 7.87 13.33 -3.07
C ALA A 228 8.55 13.38 -4.44
N ARG A 229 9.85 13.02 -4.50
CA ARG A 229 10.59 12.82 -5.76
C ARG A 229 10.15 11.53 -6.45
N GLY A 230 9.99 10.47 -5.67
CA GLY A 230 9.53 9.17 -6.15
C GLY A 230 8.82 8.39 -5.06
N LEU A 231 7.94 7.47 -5.47
CA LEU A 231 7.24 6.54 -4.60
C LEU A 231 7.34 5.12 -5.17
N ILE A 232 7.79 4.20 -4.33
CA ILE A 232 7.76 2.75 -4.57
C ILE A 232 6.66 2.16 -3.69
N TRP A 233 5.73 1.44 -4.30
CA TRP A 233 4.73 0.66 -3.58
C TRP A 233 5.08 -0.83 -3.66
N CYS A 234 5.49 -1.41 -2.52
CA CYS A 234 5.83 -2.83 -2.42
C CYS A 234 5.45 -3.40 -1.05
N ASP A 235 5.21 -4.70 -1.03
CA ASP A 235 4.93 -5.42 0.21
C ASP A 235 6.26 -5.78 0.91
N VAL A 236 6.25 -6.01 2.24
CA VAL A 236 7.47 -6.33 3.02
C VAL A 236 8.18 -7.59 2.54
N ASP A 237 7.45 -8.49 1.87
CA ASP A 237 7.96 -9.72 1.25
C ASP A 237 8.57 -9.52 -0.14
N GLU A 238 8.71 -8.28 -0.62
CA GLU A 238 9.18 -7.99 -1.97
C GLU A 238 10.45 -7.12 -2.00
N MET A 239 11.55 -7.71 -2.45
CA MET A 239 12.88 -7.08 -2.49
C MET A 239 13.25 -6.68 -3.91
N LEU A 240 13.46 -5.39 -4.16
CA LEU A 240 13.85 -4.87 -5.48
C LEU A 240 15.34 -5.13 -5.74
N VAL A 241 15.68 -5.77 -6.85
CA VAL A 241 17.06 -5.91 -7.29
C VAL A 241 17.25 -5.35 -8.70
N ALA A 242 18.46 -4.85 -8.94
CA ALA A 242 18.89 -4.30 -10.21
C ALA A 242 20.02 -5.16 -10.80
N ALA A 243 20.13 -5.18 -12.12
CA ALA A 243 21.32 -5.64 -12.80
C ALA A 243 22.46 -4.64 -12.58
N ASP A 244 23.70 -5.12 -12.64
CA ASP A 244 24.87 -4.28 -12.38
C ASP A 244 24.90 -3.08 -13.34
N GLY A 245 25.14 -1.88 -12.79
CA GLY A 245 25.17 -0.63 -13.55
C GLY A 245 23.81 -0.09 -14.01
N ALA A 246 22.68 -0.72 -13.66
CA ALA A 246 21.36 -0.29 -14.13
C ALA A 246 20.82 1.00 -13.48
N GLY A 247 21.45 1.49 -12.40
CA GLY A 247 20.91 2.55 -11.55
C GLY A 247 19.72 2.06 -10.72
N THR A 248 18.94 2.99 -10.17
CA THR A 248 17.73 2.66 -9.39
C THR A 248 16.47 2.63 -10.26
N LEU A 249 15.42 1.95 -9.78
CA LEU A 249 14.11 1.95 -10.46
C LEU A 249 13.50 3.36 -10.51
N VAL A 250 13.81 4.21 -9.52
CA VAL A 250 13.39 5.62 -9.48
C VAL A 250 14.04 6.40 -10.61
N GLU A 251 15.36 6.28 -10.77
CA GLU A 251 16.09 6.92 -11.88
C GLU A 251 15.58 6.46 -13.24
N GLN A 252 15.23 5.18 -13.37
CA GLN A 252 14.61 4.67 -14.59
C GLN A 252 13.22 5.30 -14.84
N ALA A 253 12.41 5.47 -13.79
CA ALA A 253 11.13 6.14 -13.89
C ALA A 253 11.30 7.64 -14.23
N GLU A 254 12.32 8.32 -13.70
CA GLU A 254 12.63 9.73 -14.00
C GLU A 254 13.06 9.92 -15.46
N ARG A 255 13.83 8.97 -16.02
CA ARG A 255 14.21 8.98 -17.44
C ARG A 255 13.04 8.64 -18.39
N SER A 256 11.99 8.02 -17.86
CA SER A 256 10.79 7.68 -18.63
C SER A 256 9.89 8.90 -18.84
N ARG A 257 9.38 9.10 -20.06
CA ARG A 257 8.38 10.14 -20.36
C ARG A 257 7.09 10.00 -19.54
N LEU A 258 6.84 8.82 -18.97
CA LEU A 258 5.68 8.55 -18.14
C LEU A 258 5.93 8.88 -16.66
N GLY A 259 7.17 9.18 -16.24
CA GLY A 259 7.51 9.30 -14.82
C GLY A 259 7.15 8.03 -14.03
N TYR A 260 7.26 6.86 -14.67
CA TYR A 260 6.69 5.60 -14.20
C TYR A 260 7.49 4.42 -14.73
N ALA A 261 7.78 3.47 -13.84
CA ALA A 261 8.44 2.22 -14.16
C ALA A 261 7.76 1.07 -13.40
N THR A 262 7.75 -0.11 -14.02
CA THR A 262 7.32 -1.37 -13.38
C THR A 262 8.46 -2.37 -13.45
N ALA A 263 8.45 -3.36 -12.56
CA ALA A 263 9.34 -4.49 -12.68
C ALA A 263 8.60 -5.78 -12.30
N ARG A 264 8.96 -6.87 -12.99
CA ARG A 264 8.34 -8.18 -12.78
C ARG A 264 8.74 -8.74 -11.43
N CYS A 265 7.81 -9.46 -10.81
CA CYS A 265 7.99 -10.06 -9.49
C CYS A 265 8.23 -11.57 -9.65
N HIS A 266 9.36 -12.06 -9.17
CA HIS A 266 9.83 -13.44 -9.28
C HIS A 266 9.66 -14.14 -7.94
N TRP A 267 9.01 -15.30 -7.92
CA TRP A 267 8.87 -16.03 -6.66
C TRP A 267 10.21 -16.61 -6.21
N ARG A 268 10.52 -16.39 -4.93
CA ARG A 268 11.65 -17.00 -4.24
C ARG A 268 11.18 -17.69 -2.98
N TYR A 269 11.80 -18.81 -2.67
CA TYR A 269 11.40 -19.70 -1.59
C TYR A 269 12.58 -19.91 -0.66
N ALA A 270 12.30 -19.98 0.64
CA ALA A 270 13.17 -20.63 1.60
C ALA A 270 12.83 -22.12 1.66
N VAL A 271 13.81 -22.97 1.96
CA VAL A 271 13.57 -24.37 2.37
C VAL A 271 13.80 -24.41 3.86
N ASP A 272 12.80 -24.88 4.60
CA ASP A 272 12.76 -24.83 6.06
C ASP A 272 13.87 -25.70 6.67
N ALA A 273 14.63 -25.13 7.61
CA ALA A 273 15.40 -25.90 8.58
C ALA A 273 14.61 -25.88 9.88
N ALA A 274 13.74 -26.87 10.05
CA ALA A 274 13.02 -27.22 11.28
C ALA A 274 12.69 -26.05 12.25
N GLY A 275 11.67 -25.23 11.92
CA GLY A 275 10.94 -24.42 12.91
C GLY A 275 11.45 -23.00 13.13
N GLU A 276 12.42 -22.55 12.34
CA GLU A 276 12.87 -21.15 12.35
C GLU A 276 12.03 -20.27 11.39
N VAL A 277 11.84 -19.01 11.77
CA VAL A 277 11.16 -18.03 10.91
C VAL A 277 12.14 -17.55 9.85
N PRO A 278 11.93 -17.84 8.55
CA PRO A 278 12.90 -17.50 7.52
C PRO A 278 13.03 -15.97 7.35
N MET A 279 14.25 -15.53 7.08
CA MET A 279 14.59 -14.15 6.75
C MET A 279 14.65 -13.97 5.22
N HIS A 280 14.72 -12.72 4.74
CA HIS A 280 14.77 -12.45 3.30
C HIS A 280 15.94 -13.15 2.61
N GLY A 281 17.11 -13.19 3.26
CA GLY A 281 18.33 -13.84 2.77
C GLY A 281 18.19 -15.35 2.54
N ASP A 282 17.24 -16.02 3.21
CA ASP A 282 17.03 -17.47 3.06
C ASP A 282 16.29 -17.84 1.77
N HIS A 283 15.72 -16.85 1.08
CA HIS A 283 14.90 -17.06 -0.11
C HIS A 283 15.76 -17.20 -1.37
N ILE A 284 16.58 -18.25 -1.40
CA ILE A 284 17.52 -18.56 -2.50
C ILE A 284 17.03 -19.68 -3.41
N TRP A 285 15.81 -20.16 -3.24
CA TRP A 285 15.25 -21.24 -4.05
C TRP A 285 14.18 -20.73 -5.02
N ARG A 286 14.01 -21.39 -6.16
CA ARG A 286 12.95 -21.10 -7.15
C ARG A 286 12.29 -22.39 -7.64
N ARG A 287 11.10 -22.27 -8.22
CA ARG A 287 10.49 -23.37 -8.99
C ARG A 287 11.15 -23.48 -10.38
N ASP A 288 11.08 -24.68 -10.93
CA ASP A 288 11.40 -24.95 -12.33
C ASP A 288 10.21 -25.66 -13.00
N PRO A 289 9.54 -25.05 -14.00
CA PRO A 289 9.82 -23.72 -14.59
C PRO A 289 9.54 -22.55 -13.64
N GLU A 290 10.20 -21.41 -13.89
CA GLU A 290 10.07 -20.22 -13.04
C GLU A 290 8.64 -19.66 -13.03
N THR A 291 8.17 -19.34 -11.83
CA THR A 291 6.85 -18.75 -11.59
C THR A 291 6.95 -17.27 -11.27
N TYR A 292 5.95 -16.51 -11.72
CA TYR A 292 5.92 -15.06 -11.58
C TYR A 292 4.70 -14.60 -10.78
N SER A 293 4.91 -13.55 -10.02
CA SER A 293 3.88 -12.73 -9.40
C SER A 293 3.56 -11.53 -10.31
N LYS A 294 2.46 -10.83 -9.99
CA LYS A 294 2.14 -9.53 -10.59
C LYS A 294 3.26 -8.52 -10.30
N GLU A 295 3.53 -7.65 -11.26
CA GLU A 295 4.52 -6.59 -11.16
C GLU A 295 4.28 -5.63 -9.99
N LYS A 296 5.38 -4.97 -9.59
CA LYS A 296 5.38 -3.82 -8.68
C LYS A 296 5.99 -2.62 -9.39
N TRP A 297 5.81 -1.44 -8.81
CA TRP A 297 5.93 -0.20 -9.57
C TRP A 297 6.49 0.95 -8.76
N CYS A 298 7.09 1.88 -9.50
CA CYS A 298 7.59 3.15 -9.02
C CYS A 298 6.99 4.27 -9.87
N ILE A 299 6.59 5.37 -9.22
CA ILE A 299 6.15 6.60 -9.90
C ILE A 299 6.93 7.79 -9.37
N THR A 300 7.22 8.77 -10.22
CA THR A 300 8.02 9.94 -9.89
C THR A 300 7.22 11.24 -10.01
N ARG A 301 7.70 12.28 -9.33
CA ARG A 301 7.10 13.61 -9.38
C ARG A 301 6.97 14.08 -10.83
N GLY A 302 5.85 14.75 -11.12
CA GLY A 302 5.58 15.24 -12.48
C GLY A 302 5.10 14.17 -13.46
N SER A 303 4.99 12.91 -13.02
CA SER A 303 4.37 11.86 -13.85
C SER A 303 2.96 12.28 -14.30
N PRO A 304 2.67 12.26 -15.63
CA PRO A 304 1.32 12.51 -16.12
C PRO A 304 0.33 11.41 -15.69
N LEU A 305 0.82 10.29 -15.14
CA LEU A 305 0.01 9.20 -14.64
C LEU A 305 -0.43 9.39 -13.19
N ALA A 306 0.19 10.30 -12.44
CA ALA A 306 -0.14 10.58 -11.03
C ALA A 306 -1.59 11.05 -10.82
N ARG A 307 -2.24 11.60 -11.86
CA ARG A 307 -3.65 12.04 -11.81
C ARG A 307 -4.68 10.90 -11.93
N PHE A 308 -4.28 9.70 -12.32
CA PHE A 308 -5.18 8.55 -12.49
C PHE A 308 -5.23 7.68 -11.24
N GLY A 309 -6.28 6.86 -11.14
CA GLY A 309 -6.43 5.83 -10.10
C GLY A 309 -5.18 4.97 -9.97
N TRP A 310 -4.67 4.84 -8.76
CA TRP A 310 -3.56 3.94 -8.44
C TRP A 310 -4.09 2.61 -7.90
N ASP A 311 -3.36 1.54 -8.18
CA ASP A 311 -3.70 0.17 -7.82
C ASP A 311 -2.43 -0.59 -7.37
N VAL A 312 -2.62 -1.75 -6.74
CA VAL A 312 -1.57 -2.54 -6.08
C VAL A 312 -0.42 -2.90 -7.02
N HIS A 313 -0.74 -3.14 -8.29
CA HIS A 313 0.20 -3.58 -9.32
C HIS A 313 0.40 -2.54 -10.43
N GLY A 314 -0.05 -1.30 -10.23
CA GLY A 314 0.25 -0.22 -11.16
C GLY A 314 -0.76 0.90 -11.14
N VAL A 315 -0.59 1.82 -12.08
CA VAL A 315 -1.42 3.03 -12.21
C VAL A 315 -2.31 2.98 -13.44
N ALA A 316 -3.36 3.80 -13.46
CA ALA A 316 -4.26 3.97 -14.61
C ALA A 316 -4.83 2.65 -15.16
N GLY A 317 -5.22 1.73 -14.27
CA GLY A 317 -5.78 0.43 -14.67
C GLY A 317 -4.79 -0.46 -15.42
N TYR A 318 -3.49 -0.30 -15.17
CA TYR A 318 -2.39 -1.08 -15.74
C TYR A 318 -2.12 -0.84 -17.23
N LEU A 319 -2.73 0.18 -17.84
CA LEU A 319 -2.66 0.45 -19.27
C LEU A 319 -1.22 0.59 -19.79
N PHE A 320 -0.33 1.12 -18.95
CA PHE A 320 1.06 1.40 -19.32
C PHE A 320 2.08 0.41 -18.74
N ASN A 321 1.64 -0.61 -17.99
CA ASN A 321 2.55 -1.51 -17.27
C ASN A 321 3.55 -2.22 -18.18
N ARG A 322 3.10 -2.68 -19.36
CA ARG A 322 3.98 -3.37 -20.33
C ARG A 322 5.04 -2.44 -20.92
N VAL A 323 4.67 -1.20 -21.20
CA VAL A 323 5.58 -0.20 -21.80
C VAL A 323 6.58 0.32 -20.76
N ALA A 324 6.14 0.43 -19.50
CA ALA A 324 6.96 0.86 -18.38
C ALA A 324 7.80 -0.27 -17.75
N MET A 325 7.70 -1.50 -18.26
CA MET A 325 8.36 -2.67 -17.69
C MET A 325 9.87 -2.60 -17.87
N SER A 326 10.58 -2.57 -16.76
CA SER A 326 12.02 -2.71 -16.72
C SER A 326 12.46 -4.12 -17.07
N ARG A 327 13.58 -4.22 -17.79
CA ARG A 327 14.30 -5.47 -18.05
C ARG A 327 15.53 -5.64 -17.16
N SER A 328 16.00 -4.56 -16.55
CA SER A 328 17.17 -4.53 -15.67
C SER A 328 16.82 -4.56 -14.19
N HIS A 329 15.53 -4.43 -13.86
CA HIS A 329 15.03 -4.49 -12.49
C HIS A 329 14.05 -5.66 -12.34
N ARG A 330 14.03 -6.27 -11.16
CA ARG A 330 13.06 -7.29 -10.78
C ARG A 330 12.80 -7.24 -9.28
N PHE A 331 11.59 -7.59 -8.87
CA PHE A 331 11.26 -7.81 -7.47
C PHE A 331 11.40 -9.30 -7.16
N MET A 332 12.01 -9.65 -6.04
CA MET A 332 12.01 -11.01 -5.51
C MET A 332 10.93 -11.11 -4.44
N HIS A 333 9.94 -11.98 -4.67
CA HIS A 333 8.84 -12.23 -3.77
C HIS A 333 9.20 -13.39 -2.85
N CYS A 334 9.60 -13.09 -1.62
CA CYS A 334 10.00 -14.04 -0.60
C CYS A 334 8.75 -14.75 -0.04
N ALA A 335 8.43 -15.94 -0.56
CA ALA A 335 7.14 -16.58 -0.35
C ALA A 335 6.79 -16.84 1.13
N GLN A 336 7.80 -17.16 1.95
CA GLN A 336 7.65 -17.47 3.36
C GLN A 336 7.77 -16.25 4.29
N ILE A 337 8.01 -15.05 3.76
CA ILE A 337 7.84 -13.78 4.48
C ILE A 337 6.34 -13.47 4.53
N SER A 338 5.59 -14.29 5.26
CA SER A 338 4.14 -14.19 5.33
C SER A 338 3.64 -14.71 6.66
N THR A 339 2.81 -13.91 7.33
CA THR A 339 2.07 -14.34 8.53
C THR A 339 0.81 -15.15 8.19
N GLY A 340 0.58 -15.46 6.91
CA GLY A 340 -0.59 -16.22 6.47
C GLY A 340 -1.91 -15.45 6.54
N TRP A 341 -1.92 -14.17 6.91
CA TRP A 341 -3.15 -13.37 7.04
C TRP A 341 -3.90 -13.16 5.70
N LYS A 342 -3.22 -13.37 4.57
CA LYS A 342 -3.79 -13.44 3.21
C LYS A 342 -3.84 -14.88 2.65
N GLY A 343 -3.41 -15.88 3.41
CA GLY A 343 -3.30 -17.30 3.02
C GLY A 343 -1.88 -17.86 3.23
N GLN A 344 -1.80 -19.17 3.52
CA GLN A 344 -0.54 -19.90 3.66
C GLN A 344 0.17 -20.05 2.32
N ARG A 345 1.51 -19.94 2.32
CA ARG A 345 2.36 -20.02 1.12
C ARG A 345 3.49 -21.03 1.37
N ILE A 346 3.11 -22.30 1.39
CA ILE A 346 4.06 -23.41 1.56
C ILE A 346 4.43 -23.92 0.16
N ALA A 347 5.70 -24.21 -0.07
CA ALA A 347 6.16 -24.88 -1.27
C ALA A 347 6.76 -26.23 -0.90
N ASP A 348 6.42 -27.26 -1.69
CA ASP A 348 7.01 -28.59 -1.54
C ASP A 348 8.49 -28.52 -1.96
N ALA A 349 9.38 -28.83 -1.02
CA ALA A 349 10.83 -28.70 -1.19
C ALA A 349 11.37 -29.50 -2.38
N GLU A 350 10.76 -30.65 -2.70
CA GLU A 350 11.13 -31.51 -3.84
C GLU A 350 10.96 -30.84 -5.20
N SER A 351 10.17 -29.74 -5.29
CA SER A 351 9.91 -29.01 -6.53
C SER A 351 10.79 -27.76 -6.71
N LEU A 352 11.74 -27.53 -5.80
CA LEU A 352 12.56 -26.34 -5.76
C LEU A 352 13.99 -26.61 -6.19
N VAL A 353 14.55 -25.68 -6.95
CA VAL A 353 15.96 -25.67 -7.34
C VAL A 353 16.65 -24.45 -6.74
N ARG A 354 17.88 -24.62 -6.27
CA ARG A 354 18.69 -23.52 -5.72
C ARG A 354 19.05 -22.54 -6.84
N ASP A 355 18.86 -21.25 -6.57
CA ASP A 355 19.14 -20.15 -7.49
C ASP A 355 20.40 -19.40 -7.04
N ALA A 356 21.55 -19.86 -7.54
CA ALA A 356 22.86 -19.25 -7.27
C ALA A 356 22.90 -17.75 -7.63
N GLY A 357 22.10 -17.31 -8.61
CA GLY A 357 22.02 -15.89 -8.98
C GLY A 357 21.34 -15.05 -7.90
N THR A 358 20.30 -15.59 -7.26
CA THR A 358 19.62 -14.93 -6.13
C THR A 358 20.48 -14.96 -4.87
N GLU A 359 21.15 -16.08 -4.60
CA GLU A 359 22.10 -16.19 -3.49
C GLU A 359 23.22 -15.15 -3.58
N ALA A 360 23.85 -15.01 -4.75
CA ALA A 360 24.88 -14.00 -4.97
C ALA A 360 24.33 -12.58 -4.83
N LEU A 361 23.06 -12.34 -5.17
CA LEU A 361 22.41 -11.04 -4.97
C LEU A 361 22.22 -10.72 -3.49
N TRP A 362 21.75 -11.68 -2.69
CA TRP A 362 21.57 -11.52 -1.25
C TRP A 362 22.88 -11.26 -0.53
N GLN A 363 23.94 -11.98 -0.89
CA GLN A 363 25.29 -11.70 -0.39
C GLN A 363 25.75 -10.27 -0.70
N ARG A 364 25.54 -9.78 -1.93
CA ARG A 364 25.88 -8.39 -2.30
C ARG A 364 25.02 -7.35 -1.57
N ALA A 365 23.77 -7.69 -1.27
CA ALA A 365 22.85 -6.84 -0.53
C ALA A 365 23.07 -6.87 0.99
N GLY A 366 24.05 -7.66 1.48
CA GLY A 366 24.30 -7.82 2.92
C GLY A 366 23.21 -8.64 3.65
N LEU A 367 22.35 -9.33 2.91
CA LEU A 367 21.33 -10.22 3.46
C LEU A 367 21.95 -11.61 3.65
N ALA A 368 22.45 -11.89 4.85
CA ALA A 368 22.99 -13.20 5.18
C ALA A 368 21.87 -14.26 5.27
N THR A 369 22.16 -15.49 4.82
CA THR A 369 21.31 -16.65 5.07
C THR A 369 21.38 -17.01 6.56
N SER A 370 20.24 -16.99 7.25
CA SER A 370 20.12 -17.48 8.63
C SER A 370 20.03 -19.00 8.68
N LEU A 371 19.45 -19.62 7.65
CA LEU A 371 19.31 -21.07 7.58
C LEU A 371 20.59 -21.69 6.98
N GLY A 372 21.37 -22.35 7.84
CA GLY A 372 22.58 -23.05 7.44
C GLY A 372 22.27 -24.09 6.35
N GLY A 373 23.07 -24.08 5.28
CA GLY A 373 22.96 -25.03 4.18
C GLY A 373 23.16 -26.46 4.64
N GLY A 374 22.06 -27.16 4.93
CA GLY A 374 22.02 -28.62 4.98
C GLY A 374 22.33 -29.13 3.57
N ALA A 375 23.49 -29.79 3.45
CA ALA A 375 23.95 -30.47 2.25
C ALA A 375 23.05 -31.64 1.85
#